data_AF-A0AAN5D4T8-F1
#
_entry.id   AF-A0AAN5D4T8-F1
#
_cell.length_a   1.000
_cell.length_b   1.000
_cell.length_c   1.000
_cell.angle_alpha   90.00
_cell.angle_beta   90.00
_cell.angle_gamma   90.00
#
_symmetry.space_group_name_H-M   'P 1'
#
loop_
_entity.id
_entity.type
_entity.pdbx_description
1 polymer ?
#
loop_
_entity_poly.entity_id
_entity_poly.type
_entity_poly.pdbx_seq_one_letter_code
_entity_poly.pdbx_strand_id
1 'polypeptide(L)'
;MHSRTIAFISSLLFLPSLATDTCFSCASPELEENWEVTNLPLKPKDLKFTDKCSSDTDESLSVSCSQGVCYEAIIPLNKRVAYVRGCYANFIEETNYTRTNVNPPVCVYGPYGKDTVVDTSKNTEEKAAYVSAAANRWCVNANDEELCNSELKYSESLYTSPSTYFKKCNNPGVPLDRQCIECSHFGGSGDCKPDSTTYCRGPYCVKYDGYLNGDAMTIRTCAPTTPFSGDECVWMESTYDYQLSGVKLQLPYKAWHCYCTGDKCNPSSRVSSSLLFSVVLPIFLSRFIPFFSVA
;
A
#
# COMPACT_ATOMS: atom_id res chain seq x y z
N MET A 1 -12.51 29.16 -61.41
CA MET A 1 -11.19 29.07 -60.74
C MET A 1 -11.18 30.13 -59.65
N HIS A 2 -11.23 29.88 -58.34
CA HIS A 2 -10.81 28.76 -57.49
C HIS A 2 -11.84 28.58 -56.36
N SER A 3 -12.32 27.35 -56.17
CA SER A 3 -13.06 26.93 -54.97
C SER A 3 -12.05 26.67 -53.86
N ARG A 4 -12.18 27.35 -52.71
CA ARG A 4 -11.38 27.06 -51.51
C ARG A 4 -12.21 26.23 -50.55
N THR A 5 -12.00 24.92 -50.61
CA THR A 5 -12.50 23.96 -49.63
C THR A 5 -11.74 24.16 -48.32
N ILE A 6 -12.45 24.61 -47.28
CA ILE A 6 -11.92 24.66 -45.92
C ILE A 6 -12.09 23.25 -45.33
N ALA A 7 -10.98 22.53 -45.21
CA ALA A 7 -10.95 21.25 -44.50
C ALA A 7 -10.99 21.54 -42.99
N PHE A 8 -12.14 21.28 -42.37
CA PHE A 8 -12.25 21.19 -40.91
C PHE A 8 -11.53 19.92 -40.45
N ILE A 9 -10.33 20.07 -39.89
CA ILE A 9 -9.65 19.01 -39.15
C ILE A 9 -10.44 18.81 -37.85
N SER A 10 -11.31 17.81 -37.85
CA SER A 10 -11.99 17.34 -36.65
C SER A 10 -10.95 16.57 -35.81
N SER A 11 -10.25 17.29 -34.94
CA SER A 11 -9.43 16.68 -33.90
C SER A 11 -10.38 15.96 -32.94
N LEU A 12 -10.58 14.66 -33.16
CA LEU A 12 -11.14 13.74 -32.18
C LEU A 12 -10.23 13.80 -30.94
N LEU A 13 -10.66 14.58 -29.95
CA LEU A 13 -10.25 14.42 -28.57
C LEU A 13 -10.61 12.98 -28.18
N PHE A 14 -9.63 12.08 -28.24
CA PHE A 14 -9.65 10.85 -27.47
C PHE A 14 -9.66 11.27 -26.00
N LEU A 15 -10.84 11.58 -25.47
CA LEU A 15 -11.06 11.50 -24.04
C LEU A 15 -10.71 10.05 -23.68
N PRO A 16 -9.75 9.81 -22.78
CA PRO A 16 -9.58 8.47 -22.23
C PRO A 16 -10.96 8.07 -21.72
N SER A 17 -11.53 7.00 -22.27
CA SER A 17 -12.76 6.45 -21.72
C SER A 17 -12.50 6.27 -20.24
N LEU A 18 -13.31 6.88 -19.39
CA LEU A 18 -13.32 6.63 -17.95
C LEU A 18 -13.71 5.15 -17.78
N ALA A 19 -12.74 4.26 -17.94
CA ALA A 19 -12.94 2.84 -17.90
C ALA A 19 -13.14 2.47 -16.43
N THR A 20 -14.40 2.37 -16.05
CA THR A 20 -14.82 1.96 -14.71
C THR A 20 -14.67 0.44 -14.58
N ASP A 21 -14.13 -0.02 -13.46
CA ASP A 21 -14.24 -1.42 -13.04
C ASP A 21 -15.19 -1.54 -11.86
N THR A 22 -15.77 -2.71 -11.67
CA THR A 22 -16.47 -3.07 -10.44
C THR A 22 -15.53 -3.82 -9.52
N CYS A 23 -15.51 -3.48 -8.23
CA CYS A 23 -14.66 -4.14 -7.24
C CYS A 23 -15.47 -4.46 -5.99
N PHE A 24 -15.10 -5.49 -5.24
CA PHE A 24 -15.58 -5.63 -3.87
C PHE A 24 -15.06 -4.49 -3.00
N SER A 25 -15.89 -3.94 -2.13
CA SER A 25 -15.57 -2.85 -1.20
C SER A 25 -16.03 -3.18 0.22
N CYS A 26 -15.11 -3.71 1.01
CA CYS A 26 -15.36 -4.13 2.39
C CYS A 26 -14.06 -4.18 3.21
N ALA A 27 -14.20 -4.31 4.52
CA ALA A 27 -13.12 -4.69 5.41
C ALA A 27 -13.63 -5.66 6.50
N SER A 28 -12.74 -6.44 7.09
CA SER A 28 -13.06 -7.22 8.29
C SER A 28 -13.41 -6.28 9.47
N PRO A 29 -14.34 -6.65 10.36
CA PRO A 29 -14.81 -5.78 11.45
C PRO A 29 -13.70 -5.26 12.37
N GLU A 30 -12.69 -6.08 12.67
CA GLU A 30 -11.57 -5.70 13.53
C GLU A 30 -10.75 -4.51 13.01
N LEU A 31 -10.84 -4.18 11.72
CA LEU A 31 -10.14 -3.04 11.11
C LEU A 31 -10.86 -1.71 11.30
N GLU A 32 -12.10 -1.71 11.80
CA GLU A 32 -12.86 -0.47 12.01
C GLU A 32 -12.18 0.44 13.04
N GLU A 33 -11.71 -0.16 14.15
CA GLU A 33 -11.01 0.51 15.24
C GLU A 33 -9.48 0.44 15.14
N ASN A 34 -8.93 -0.35 14.19
CA ASN A 34 -7.49 -0.59 14.05
C ASN A 34 -6.99 -0.28 12.63
N TRP A 35 -7.54 0.73 11.96
CA TRP A 35 -7.31 0.96 10.53
C TRP A 35 -5.82 1.14 10.17
N GLU A 36 -5.02 1.72 11.06
CA GLU A 36 -3.57 1.89 10.91
C GLU A 36 -2.82 0.60 10.50
N VAL A 37 -3.30 -0.58 10.88
CA VAL A 37 -2.61 -1.86 10.62
C VAL A 37 -2.62 -2.19 9.13
N THR A 38 -3.52 -1.57 8.38
CA THR A 38 -3.59 -1.66 6.92
C THR A 38 -2.46 -0.90 6.23
N ASN A 39 -1.85 0.08 6.92
CA ASN A 39 -0.95 1.08 6.35
C ASN A 39 -1.57 1.88 5.18
N LEU A 40 -2.90 1.91 5.07
CA LEU A 40 -3.62 2.72 4.10
C LEU A 40 -3.96 4.09 4.72
N PRO A 41 -3.63 5.21 4.07
CA PRO A 41 -3.80 6.53 4.65
C PRO A 41 -5.27 6.92 4.84
N LEU A 42 -6.17 6.44 3.96
CA LEU A 42 -7.59 6.77 4.02
C LEU A 42 -8.43 5.56 4.39
N LYS A 43 -9.33 5.75 5.36
CA LYS A 43 -10.46 4.87 5.65
C LYS A 43 -11.71 5.41 4.94
N PRO A 44 -12.19 4.78 3.85
CA PRO A 44 -13.36 5.28 3.14
C PRO A 44 -14.59 5.28 4.05
N LYS A 45 -15.39 6.37 4.01
CA LYS A 45 -16.57 6.53 4.88
C LYS A 45 -17.64 5.46 4.64
N ASP A 46 -17.79 5.03 3.40
CA ASP A 46 -18.82 4.07 2.98
C ASP A 46 -18.30 2.63 2.93
N LEU A 47 -17.12 2.36 3.51
CA LEU A 47 -16.55 1.02 3.58
C LEU A 47 -17.39 0.14 4.50
N LYS A 48 -17.87 -1.00 4.01
CA LYS A 48 -18.65 -1.95 4.79
C LYS A 48 -17.74 -2.84 5.64
N PHE A 49 -17.88 -2.78 6.95
CA PHE A 49 -17.18 -3.66 7.89
C PHE A 49 -18.01 -4.93 8.13
N THR A 50 -17.52 -6.10 7.70
CA THR A 50 -18.28 -7.35 7.75
C THR A 50 -17.38 -8.58 7.73
N ASP A 51 -17.76 -9.63 8.47
CA ASP A 51 -17.10 -10.95 8.44
C ASP A 51 -17.13 -11.59 7.05
N LYS A 52 -18.08 -11.18 6.21
CA LYS A 52 -18.21 -11.64 4.84
C LYS A 52 -17.17 -11.04 3.88
N CYS A 53 -16.29 -10.16 4.33
CA CYS A 53 -15.28 -9.57 3.45
C CYS A 53 -14.24 -10.60 2.93
N SER A 54 -14.16 -11.75 3.58
CA SER A 54 -13.42 -12.92 3.11
C SER A 54 -14.12 -13.66 1.94
N SER A 55 -15.42 -13.46 1.75
CA SER A 55 -16.23 -14.12 0.72
C SER A 55 -16.00 -13.51 -0.66
N ASP A 56 -16.03 -14.33 -1.69
CA ASP A 56 -15.90 -13.98 -3.12
C ASP A 56 -17.25 -13.88 -3.85
N THR A 57 -18.38 -14.10 -3.15
CA THR A 57 -19.69 -14.23 -3.80
C THR A 57 -20.74 -13.22 -3.34
N ASP A 58 -20.45 -12.33 -2.38
CA ASP A 58 -21.45 -11.39 -1.87
C ASP A 58 -21.50 -10.10 -2.72
N GLU A 59 -22.25 -10.15 -3.82
CA GLU A 59 -22.43 -9.03 -4.76
C GLU A 59 -22.94 -7.74 -4.10
N SER A 60 -23.53 -7.81 -2.90
CA SER A 60 -23.95 -6.61 -2.17
C SER A 60 -22.78 -5.74 -1.70
N LEU A 61 -21.55 -6.26 -1.78
CA LEU A 61 -20.30 -5.56 -1.46
C LEU A 61 -19.66 -4.90 -2.68
N SER A 62 -20.24 -5.05 -3.88
CA SER A 62 -19.68 -4.53 -5.12
C SER A 62 -19.90 -3.02 -5.30
N VAL A 63 -18.89 -2.30 -5.77
CA VAL A 63 -18.94 -0.87 -6.08
C VAL A 63 -18.23 -0.56 -7.38
N SER A 64 -18.62 0.53 -8.05
CA SER A 64 -17.93 1.01 -9.26
C SER A 64 -16.74 1.90 -8.90
N CYS A 65 -15.61 1.69 -9.57
CA CYS A 65 -14.35 2.36 -9.35
C CYS A 65 -13.96 3.21 -10.57
N SER A 66 -13.95 4.53 -10.38
CA SER A 66 -13.71 5.52 -11.44
C SER A 66 -12.34 5.40 -12.11
N GLN A 67 -11.30 5.02 -11.35
CA GLN A 67 -9.95 4.78 -11.87
C GLN A 67 -9.75 3.37 -12.43
N GLY A 68 -10.73 2.49 -12.25
CA GLY A 68 -10.71 1.12 -12.78
C GLY A 68 -9.65 0.20 -12.17
N VAL A 69 -9.12 0.52 -10.98
CA VAL A 69 -8.15 -0.35 -10.28
C VAL A 69 -8.74 -0.83 -8.96
N CYS A 70 -8.87 -2.15 -8.83
CA CYS A 70 -9.28 -2.79 -7.59
C CYS A 70 -8.06 -3.10 -6.72
N TYR A 71 -8.30 -3.14 -5.42
CA TYR A 71 -7.33 -3.49 -4.38
C TYR A 71 -7.89 -4.56 -3.47
N GLU A 72 -7.01 -5.45 -3.02
CA GLU A 72 -7.28 -6.37 -1.90
C GLU A 72 -6.02 -6.59 -1.06
N ALA A 73 -6.23 -6.80 0.25
CA ALA A 73 -5.18 -7.08 1.21
C ALA A 73 -5.59 -8.17 2.20
N ILE A 74 -4.60 -8.96 2.61
CA ILE A 74 -4.65 -9.90 3.74
C ILE A 74 -3.72 -9.38 4.82
N ILE A 75 -4.25 -9.21 6.02
CA ILE A 75 -3.54 -8.62 7.15
C ILE A 75 -3.67 -9.56 8.36
N PRO A 76 -2.57 -10.12 8.87
CA PRO A 76 -2.59 -10.83 10.14
C PRO A 76 -2.87 -9.87 11.29
N LEU A 77 -3.93 -10.14 12.07
CA LEU A 77 -4.30 -9.35 13.24
C LEU A 77 -4.87 -10.26 14.31
N ASN A 78 -4.38 -10.15 15.55
CA ASN A 78 -4.89 -10.91 16.70
C ASN A 78 -5.03 -12.44 16.45
N LYS A 79 -4.02 -13.05 15.80
CA LYS A 79 -3.99 -14.47 15.40
C LYS A 79 -5.08 -14.88 14.40
N ARG A 80 -5.71 -13.91 13.73
CA ARG A 80 -6.68 -14.09 12.65
C ARG A 80 -6.21 -13.37 11.40
N VAL A 81 -6.92 -13.60 10.30
CA VAL A 81 -6.72 -12.88 9.05
C VAL A 81 -7.86 -11.90 8.84
N ALA A 82 -7.49 -10.63 8.73
CA ALA A 82 -8.35 -9.56 8.30
C ALA A 82 -8.20 -9.33 6.79
N TYR A 83 -9.29 -8.93 6.15
CA TYR A 83 -9.34 -8.60 4.73
C TYR A 83 -9.68 -7.12 4.55
N VAL A 84 -9.10 -6.49 3.53
CA VAL A 84 -9.54 -5.18 3.02
C VAL A 84 -9.69 -5.31 1.52
N ARG A 85 -10.79 -4.81 0.96
CA ARG A 85 -11.06 -4.80 -0.48
C ARG A 85 -11.70 -3.48 -0.86
N GLY A 86 -11.39 -2.94 -2.04
CA GLY A 86 -12.05 -1.72 -2.52
C GLY A 86 -11.46 -1.16 -3.81
N CYS A 87 -11.98 -0.02 -4.23
CA CYS A 87 -11.31 0.82 -5.22
C CYS A 87 -10.01 1.35 -4.63
N TYR A 88 -8.88 1.16 -5.31
CA TYR A 88 -7.59 1.57 -4.79
C TYR A 88 -7.52 3.08 -4.50
N ALA A 89 -8.12 3.88 -5.39
CA ALA A 89 -8.23 5.34 -5.28
C ALA A 89 -8.98 5.84 -4.03
N ASN A 90 -9.78 4.98 -3.39
CA ASN A 90 -10.50 5.37 -2.17
C ASN A 90 -9.59 5.28 -0.93
N PHE A 91 -8.48 4.53 -1.02
CA PHE A 91 -7.56 4.33 0.08
C PHE A 91 -6.35 5.25 0.03
N ILE A 92 -5.94 5.69 -1.18
CA ILE A 92 -4.76 6.52 -1.43
C ILE A 92 -5.13 7.60 -2.46
N GLU A 93 -4.88 8.87 -2.15
CA GLU A 93 -5.27 10.02 -2.99
C GLU A 93 -4.50 10.09 -4.31
N GLU A 94 -3.19 9.90 -4.27
CA GLU A 94 -2.31 9.91 -5.44
C GLU A 94 -1.82 8.49 -5.72
N THR A 95 -2.33 7.87 -6.79
CA THR A 95 -1.98 6.50 -7.15
C THR A 95 -1.12 6.51 -8.42
N ASN A 96 0.02 5.79 -8.39
CA ASN A 96 0.73 5.50 -9.64
C ASN A 96 0.24 4.21 -10.31
N TYR A 97 -0.61 3.43 -9.63
CA TYR A 97 -1.23 2.24 -10.23
C TYR A 97 -2.36 2.67 -11.18
N THR A 98 -2.24 2.22 -12.42
CA THR A 98 -3.16 2.47 -13.51
C THR A 98 -3.62 1.14 -14.08
N ARG A 99 -4.75 1.14 -14.81
CA ARG A 99 -5.24 -0.08 -15.47
C ARG A 99 -4.18 -0.80 -16.31
N THR A 100 -3.31 -0.04 -16.97
CA THR A 100 -2.25 -0.57 -17.85
C THR A 100 -1.12 -1.24 -17.07
N ASN A 101 -0.73 -0.71 -15.91
CA ASN A 101 0.42 -1.26 -15.17
C ASN A 101 0.04 -2.35 -14.16
N VAL A 102 -1.25 -2.53 -13.86
CA VAL A 102 -1.78 -3.64 -13.06
C VAL A 102 -2.46 -4.72 -13.92
N ASN A 103 -2.21 -4.72 -15.23
CA ASN A 103 -2.58 -5.80 -16.14
C ASN A 103 -1.32 -6.38 -16.81
N PRO A 104 -0.82 -7.55 -16.39
CA PRO A 104 -1.43 -8.49 -15.44
C PRO A 104 -1.42 -7.99 -13.98
N PRO A 105 -2.24 -8.58 -13.09
CA PRO A 105 -2.31 -8.19 -11.68
C PRO A 105 -0.94 -8.14 -10.99
N VAL A 106 -0.75 -7.12 -10.15
CA VAL A 106 0.45 -6.96 -9.32
C VAL A 106 0.13 -7.46 -7.92
N CYS A 107 1.05 -8.22 -7.32
CA CYS A 107 0.84 -8.77 -5.99
C CYS A 107 2.14 -8.86 -5.22
N VAL A 108 2.11 -8.43 -3.96
CA VAL A 108 3.25 -8.45 -3.04
C VAL A 108 2.84 -9.22 -1.80
N TYR A 109 3.69 -10.12 -1.32
CA TYR A 109 3.41 -10.91 -0.13
C TYR A 109 4.70 -11.24 0.61
N GLY A 110 4.58 -11.53 1.90
CA GLY A 110 5.71 -11.96 2.72
C GLY A 110 5.31 -12.42 4.13
N PRO A 111 6.22 -13.10 4.83
CA PRO A 111 5.99 -13.54 6.20
C PRO A 111 5.89 -12.34 7.16
N TYR A 112 4.86 -12.33 7.99
CA TYR A 112 4.59 -11.30 8.98
C TYR A 112 5.23 -11.68 10.32
N GLY A 113 6.53 -11.42 10.43
CA GLY A 113 7.30 -11.63 11.66
C GLY A 113 7.30 -13.09 12.14
N LYS A 114 7.33 -13.27 13.47
CA LYS A 114 7.26 -14.58 14.14
C LYS A 114 5.84 -14.93 14.59
N ASP A 115 4.86 -14.11 14.24
CA ASP A 115 3.48 -14.31 14.67
C ASP A 115 2.87 -15.52 13.98
N THR A 116 1.83 -16.04 14.61
CA THR A 116 1.06 -17.16 14.06
C THR A 116 -0.42 -16.84 13.96
N VAL A 117 -1.07 -17.30 12.88
CA VAL A 117 -2.51 -17.28 12.69
C VAL A 117 -3.09 -18.67 12.93
N VAL A 118 -4.28 -18.71 13.55
CA VAL A 118 -5.06 -19.92 13.70
C VAL A 118 -6.12 -19.96 12.60
N ASP A 119 -6.11 -21.01 11.78
CA ASP A 119 -7.16 -21.23 10.80
C ASP A 119 -8.44 -21.70 11.51
N THR A 120 -9.45 -20.83 11.53
CA THR A 120 -10.77 -21.13 12.10
C THR A 120 -11.75 -21.69 11.08
N SER A 121 -11.37 -21.81 9.81
CA SER A 121 -12.24 -22.36 8.76
C SER A 121 -12.35 -23.89 8.84
N LYS A 122 -11.35 -24.56 9.44
CA LYS A 122 -11.38 -26.00 9.71
C LYS A 122 -11.98 -26.27 11.10
N ASN A 123 -13.06 -27.03 11.12
CA ASN A 123 -13.76 -27.45 12.34
C ASN A 123 -13.10 -28.70 12.98
N THR A 124 -11.77 -28.74 13.02
CA THR A 124 -10.98 -29.84 13.59
C THR A 124 -10.51 -29.48 15.00
N GLU A 125 -10.51 -30.47 15.92
CA GLU A 125 -10.12 -30.29 17.33
C GLU A 125 -8.67 -29.80 17.51
N GLU A 126 -7.79 -30.09 16.54
CA GLU A 126 -6.45 -29.48 16.46
C GLU A 126 -6.48 -28.22 15.60
N LYS A 127 -6.49 -27.08 16.27
CA LYS A 127 -6.24 -25.76 15.68
C LYS A 127 -4.74 -25.56 15.51
N ALA A 128 -4.18 -26.01 14.39
CA ALA A 128 -2.78 -25.74 14.08
C ALA A 128 -2.52 -24.23 13.91
N ALA A 129 -1.43 -23.75 14.53
CA ALA A 129 -0.95 -22.39 14.40
C ALA A 129 0.04 -22.34 13.22
N TYR A 130 -0.27 -21.53 12.22
CA TYR A 130 0.59 -21.33 11.05
C TYR A 130 1.33 -20.02 11.21
N VAL A 131 2.49 -19.87 10.56
CA VAL A 131 3.17 -18.56 10.43
C VAL A 131 2.14 -17.54 9.90
N SER A 132 2.29 -16.27 10.26
CA SER A 132 1.47 -15.18 9.72
C SER A 132 2.08 -14.63 8.42
N ALA A 133 1.26 -14.20 7.46
CA ALA A 133 1.71 -13.59 6.21
C ALA A 133 0.75 -12.50 5.80
N ALA A 134 1.30 -11.41 5.26
CA ALA A 134 0.54 -10.35 4.66
C ALA A 134 0.65 -10.44 3.13
N ALA A 135 -0.39 -9.97 2.45
CA ALA A 135 -0.40 -9.85 0.99
C ALA A 135 -1.19 -8.60 0.60
N ASN A 136 -0.72 -7.91 -0.44
CA ASN A 136 -1.46 -6.85 -1.12
C ASN A 136 -1.50 -7.16 -2.61
N ARG A 137 -2.63 -6.89 -3.25
CA ARG A 137 -2.82 -7.15 -4.68
C ARG A 137 -3.63 -6.03 -5.33
N TRP A 138 -3.19 -5.65 -6.53
CA TRP A 138 -3.85 -4.70 -7.41
C TRP A 138 -4.21 -5.39 -8.71
N CYS A 139 -5.40 -5.12 -9.22
CA CYS A 139 -5.89 -5.76 -10.42
C CYS A 139 -6.91 -4.89 -11.15
N VAL A 140 -7.17 -5.28 -12.40
CA VAL A 140 -8.32 -4.85 -13.19
C VAL A 140 -9.12 -6.07 -13.60
N ASN A 141 -10.42 -5.89 -13.84
CA ASN A 141 -11.25 -6.98 -14.38
C ASN A 141 -10.87 -7.21 -15.84
N ALA A 142 -10.47 -8.45 -16.16
CA ALA A 142 -10.18 -8.83 -17.55
C ALA A 142 -11.48 -9.11 -18.33
N ASN A 143 -12.52 -9.63 -17.66
CA ASN A 143 -13.86 -9.92 -18.15
C ASN A 143 -14.88 -9.73 -17.01
N ASP A 144 -16.15 -9.42 -17.32
CA ASP A 144 -17.21 -9.07 -16.34
C ASP A 144 -17.71 -10.22 -15.44
N GLU A 145 -17.05 -11.39 -15.42
CA GLU A 145 -17.58 -12.61 -14.77
C GLU A 145 -17.15 -12.76 -13.29
N GLU A 146 -15.96 -12.33 -12.91
CA GLU A 146 -15.48 -12.42 -11.51
C GLU A 146 -14.73 -11.14 -11.14
N LEU A 147 -15.07 -10.55 -10.00
CA LEU A 147 -14.41 -9.34 -9.52
C LEU A 147 -12.98 -9.67 -9.15
N CYS A 148 -12.03 -8.99 -9.77
CA CYS A 148 -10.64 -9.41 -9.71
C CYS A 148 -10.08 -9.38 -8.29
N ASN A 149 -10.62 -8.59 -7.37
CA ASN A 149 -10.12 -8.42 -5.99
C ASN A 149 -10.78 -9.34 -4.96
N SER A 150 -11.05 -10.58 -5.37
CA SER A 150 -11.57 -11.68 -4.52
C SER A 150 -10.60 -12.85 -4.39
N GLU A 151 -9.40 -12.74 -4.97
CA GLU A 151 -8.47 -13.85 -5.20
C GLU A 151 -7.60 -14.13 -3.97
N LEU A 152 -7.32 -13.11 -3.14
CA LEU A 152 -6.60 -13.30 -1.90
C LEU A 152 -7.52 -14.02 -0.90
N LYS A 153 -7.12 -15.23 -0.53
CA LYS A 153 -7.73 -16.06 0.50
C LYS A 153 -6.65 -16.53 1.49
N TYR A 154 -7.01 -16.94 2.68
CA TYR A 154 -6.06 -17.54 3.61
C TYR A 154 -6.10 -19.07 3.49
N SER A 155 -4.96 -19.73 3.38
CA SER A 155 -4.86 -21.18 3.54
C SER A 155 -3.51 -21.60 4.15
N GLU A 156 -3.51 -22.75 4.80
CA GLU A 156 -2.33 -23.48 5.26
C GLU A 156 -1.25 -23.65 4.17
N SER A 157 -1.66 -23.73 2.89
CA SER A 157 -0.74 -23.91 1.75
C SER A 157 0.02 -22.64 1.32
N LEU A 158 -0.34 -21.45 1.83
CA LEU A 158 0.42 -20.22 1.59
C LEU A 158 1.91 -20.37 1.93
N TYR A 159 2.25 -21.20 2.93
CA TYR A 159 3.63 -21.37 3.40
C TYR A 159 4.35 -22.54 2.77
N THR A 160 3.63 -23.65 2.54
CA THR A 160 4.23 -24.88 2.03
C THR A 160 4.43 -24.82 0.51
N SER A 161 3.62 -24.03 -0.20
CA SER A 161 3.77 -23.77 -1.63
C SER A 161 3.12 -22.43 -2.00
N PRO A 162 3.77 -21.29 -1.67
CA PRO A 162 3.27 -19.95 -2.00
C PRO A 162 2.89 -19.85 -3.48
N SER A 163 3.71 -20.42 -4.37
CA SER A 163 3.51 -20.46 -5.82
C SER A 163 2.23 -21.18 -6.29
N THR A 164 1.66 -22.11 -5.51
CA THR A 164 0.41 -22.79 -5.87
C THR A 164 -0.85 -22.03 -5.44
N TYR A 165 -0.75 -21.24 -4.38
CA TYR A 165 -1.88 -20.50 -3.83
C TYR A 165 -1.96 -19.09 -4.42
N PHE A 166 -0.79 -18.47 -4.57
CA PHE A 166 -0.55 -17.24 -5.29
C PHE A 166 -0.25 -17.51 -6.77
N LYS A 167 -0.91 -18.48 -7.41
CA LYS A 167 -0.70 -18.80 -8.84
C LYS A 167 -0.84 -17.57 -9.76
N LYS A 168 -1.54 -16.52 -9.31
CA LYS A 168 -1.71 -15.23 -10.00
C LYS A 168 -0.98 -14.05 -9.32
N CYS A 169 -0.09 -14.34 -8.38
CA CYS A 169 0.57 -13.36 -7.53
C CYS A 169 2.09 -13.51 -7.70
N ASN A 170 2.63 -12.79 -8.68
CA ASN A 170 4.07 -12.68 -8.87
C ASN A 170 4.58 -11.52 -8.03
N ASN A 171 5.41 -11.80 -7.02
CA ASN A 171 6.17 -10.75 -6.34
C ASN A 171 7.03 -10.04 -7.40
N PRO A 172 6.93 -8.71 -7.60
CA PRO A 172 7.50 -7.97 -8.72
C PRO A 172 9.04 -7.87 -8.72
N GLY A 173 9.77 -8.96 -8.42
CA GLY A 173 11.23 -9.00 -8.45
C GLY A 173 11.89 -8.33 -7.25
N VAL A 174 11.17 -8.18 -6.13
CA VAL A 174 11.72 -7.62 -4.90
C VAL A 174 12.46 -8.72 -4.12
N PRO A 175 13.78 -8.61 -3.88
CA PRO A 175 14.51 -9.55 -3.04
C PRO A 175 13.88 -9.62 -1.65
N LEU A 176 13.58 -10.84 -1.20
CA LEU A 176 12.93 -11.08 0.10
C LEU A 176 13.83 -10.81 1.30
N ASP A 177 15.14 -10.65 1.08
CA ASP A 177 16.18 -10.64 2.12
C ASP A 177 17.01 -9.34 2.12
N ARG A 178 16.36 -8.18 2.06
CA ARG A 178 17.07 -6.89 2.15
C ARG A 178 17.33 -6.52 3.60
N GLN A 179 18.47 -5.88 3.84
CA GLN A 179 18.84 -5.44 5.17
C GLN A 179 18.32 -4.02 5.42
N CYS A 180 17.43 -3.85 6.39
CA CYS A 180 16.87 -2.55 6.76
C CYS A 180 17.31 -2.16 8.16
N ILE A 181 17.41 -0.86 8.45
CA ILE A 181 17.63 -0.42 9.83
C ILE A 181 16.41 -0.78 10.66
N GLU A 182 16.66 -1.31 11.85
CA GLU A 182 15.64 -1.60 12.85
C GLU A 182 15.94 -0.80 14.11
N CYS A 183 15.02 0.08 14.51
CA CYS A 183 15.12 0.84 15.75
C CYS A 183 13.79 1.52 16.09
N SER A 184 13.65 1.97 17.33
CA SER A 184 12.52 2.79 17.75
C SER A 184 12.95 3.91 18.71
N HIS A 185 12.25 5.03 18.63
CA HIS A 185 12.33 6.16 19.53
C HIS A 185 10.91 6.69 19.78
N PHE A 186 10.52 6.84 21.04
CA PHE A 186 9.22 7.31 21.48
C PHE A 186 9.37 8.19 22.72
N GLY A 187 8.85 9.41 22.72
CA GLY A 187 8.74 10.24 23.93
C GLY A 187 10.07 10.48 24.65
N GLY A 188 11.17 10.59 23.91
CA GLY A 188 12.53 10.77 24.45
C GLY A 188 13.23 9.48 24.91
N SER A 189 12.58 8.32 24.73
CA SER A 189 13.17 7.00 25.00
C SER A 189 13.47 6.26 23.69
N GLY A 190 14.58 5.54 23.64
CA GLY A 190 15.02 4.78 22.48
C GLY A 190 16.09 5.50 21.65
N ASP A 191 16.75 4.76 20.76
CA ASP A 191 18.03 5.18 20.18
C ASP A 191 17.97 5.26 18.65
N CYS A 192 16.79 5.54 18.09
CA CYS A 192 16.57 5.39 16.65
C CYS A 192 17.18 6.50 15.79
N LYS A 193 18.47 6.31 15.47
CA LYS A 193 19.26 7.22 14.65
C LYS A 193 19.44 6.68 13.21
N PRO A 194 19.72 7.56 12.23
CA PRO A 194 20.00 7.16 10.85
C PRO A 194 21.18 6.18 10.70
N ASP A 195 22.11 6.15 11.65
CA ASP A 195 23.32 5.32 11.68
C ASP A 195 23.20 4.11 12.61
N SER A 196 21.98 3.76 13.04
CA SER A 196 21.74 2.56 13.87
C SER A 196 22.31 1.29 13.21
N THR A 197 22.92 0.44 14.04
CA THR A 197 23.58 -0.80 13.65
C THR A 197 22.73 -2.05 13.87
N THR A 198 21.51 -1.88 14.38
CA THR A 198 20.53 -2.96 14.48
C THR A 198 19.75 -3.04 13.17
N TYR A 199 19.53 -4.27 12.70
CA TYR A 199 18.94 -4.51 11.40
C TYR A 199 17.95 -5.67 11.43
N CYS A 200 16.91 -5.52 10.62
CA CYS A 200 16.00 -6.59 10.25
C CYS A 200 16.24 -7.00 8.79
N ARG A 201 15.62 -8.11 8.37
CA ARG A 201 15.59 -8.53 6.97
C ARG A 201 14.18 -8.69 6.44
N GLY A 202 13.94 -8.17 5.24
CA GLY A 202 12.65 -8.25 4.56
C GLY A 202 12.65 -7.55 3.21
N PRO A 203 11.55 -7.63 2.44
CA PRO A 203 11.49 -7.05 1.11
C PRO A 203 11.41 -5.51 1.09
N TYR A 204 10.81 -4.91 2.12
CA TYR A 204 10.62 -3.46 2.23
C TYR A 204 11.23 -2.93 3.52
N CYS A 205 12.00 -1.86 3.41
CA CYS A 205 12.41 -1.07 4.56
C CYS A 205 11.37 0.00 4.82
N VAL A 206 11.00 0.14 6.09
CA VAL A 206 9.95 1.07 6.52
C VAL A 206 10.52 2.07 7.52
N LYS A 207 10.03 3.30 7.42
CA LYS A 207 10.22 4.34 8.42
C LYS A 207 8.87 4.98 8.74
N TYR A 208 8.51 4.98 10.02
CA TYR A 208 7.44 5.79 10.57
C TYR A 208 8.05 6.99 11.29
N ASP A 209 7.64 8.21 10.94
CA ASP A 209 8.20 9.43 11.53
C ASP A 209 7.09 10.45 11.80
N GLY A 210 6.87 10.79 13.06
CA GLY A 210 5.77 11.66 13.45
C GLY A 210 5.54 11.70 14.94
N TYR A 211 4.27 11.59 15.34
CA TYR A 211 3.81 11.79 16.70
C TYR A 211 2.75 10.76 17.11
N LEU A 212 2.87 10.26 18.34
CA LEU A 212 1.85 9.47 19.02
C LEU A 212 1.46 10.21 20.29
N ASN A 213 0.19 10.58 20.42
CA ASN A 213 -0.33 11.38 21.54
C ASN A 213 0.45 12.68 21.81
N GLY A 214 0.98 13.31 20.75
CA GLY A 214 1.80 14.52 20.83
C GLY A 214 3.29 14.29 21.06
N ASP A 215 3.69 13.07 21.45
CA ASP A 215 5.09 12.73 21.65
C ASP A 215 5.76 12.30 20.34
N ALA A 216 6.97 12.80 20.11
CA ALA A 216 7.73 12.47 18.90
C ALA A 216 8.05 10.97 18.84
N MET A 217 7.87 10.41 17.66
CA MET A 217 8.02 8.99 17.37
C MET A 217 8.83 8.81 16.08
N THR A 218 9.84 7.96 16.13
CA THR A 218 10.50 7.43 14.94
C THR A 218 10.67 5.92 15.09
N ILE A 219 10.18 5.15 14.11
CA ILE A 219 10.33 3.71 14.04
C ILE A 219 10.96 3.38 12.69
N ARG A 220 11.97 2.52 12.69
CA ARG A 220 12.53 1.91 11.48
C ARG A 220 12.41 0.41 11.61
N THR A 221 11.91 -0.25 10.58
CA THR A 221 11.69 -1.70 10.60
C THR A 221 11.61 -2.25 9.17
N CYS A 222 11.31 -3.54 9.05
CA CYS A 222 11.03 -4.24 7.80
C CYS A 222 9.53 -4.48 7.71
N ALA A 223 9.00 -4.48 6.48
CA ALA A 223 7.65 -4.94 6.21
C ALA A 223 7.64 -6.07 5.18
N PRO A 224 6.73 -7.05 5.31
CA PRO A 224 6.57 -8.11 4.33
C PRO A 224 5.95 -7.63 3.02
N THR A 225 5.17 -6.55 3.07
CA THR A 225 4.44 -5.97 1.95
C THR A 225 4.46 -4.45 2.03
N THR A 226 3.98 -3.82 0.98
CA THR A 226 3.65 -2.39 0.96
C THR A 226 2.30 -2.21 0.28
N PRO A 227 1.45 -1.27 0.71
CA PRO A 227 0.26 -0.90 -0.05
C PRO A 227 0.56 0.11 -1.17
N PHE A 228 1.84 0.47 -1.40
CA PHE A 228 2.25 1.51 -2.35
C PHE A 228 2.94 0.95 -3.60
N SER A 229 3.07 1.80 -4.63
CA SER A 229 3.80 1.48 -5.85
C SER A 229 5.29 1.84 -5.71
N GLY A 230 6.04 1.03 -4.96
CA GLY A 230 7.49 1.21 -4.81
C GLY A 230 7.89 2.14 -3.65
N ASP A 231 8.88 3.00 -3.89
CA ASP A 231 9.47 3.88 -2.88
C ASP A 231 8.61 5.12 -2.69
N GLU A 232 7.87 5.19 -1.59
CA GLU A 232 6.84 6.20 -1.38
C GLU A 232 6.70 6.57 0.10
N CYS A 233 6.33 7.82 0.37
CA CYS A 233 6.02 8.33 1.70
C CYS A 233 4.63 8.94 1.72
N VAL A 234 3.75 8.45 2.59
CA VAL A 234 2.42 9.04 2.78
C VAL A 234 2.23 9.55 4.19
N TRP A 235 1.45 10.63 4.34
CA TRP A 235 1.05 11.12 5.65
C TRP A 235 -0.19 10.37 6.12
N MET A 236 -0.15 9.81 7.32
CA MET A 236 -1.27 9.09 7.92
C MET A 236 -1.71 9.75 9.22
N GLU A 237 -3.02 9.84 9.41
CA GLU A 237 -3.63 10.26 10.66
C GLU A 237 -4.66 9.22 11.10
N SER A 238 -4.55 8.73 12.34
CA SER A 238 -5.49 7.79 12.96
C SER A 238 -5.69 8.14 14.44
N THR A 239 -6.65 7.50 15.07
CA THR A 239 -6.85 7.55 16.52
C THR A 239 -6.82 6.12 17.04
N TYR A 240 -5.86 5.83 17.91
CA TYR A 240 -5.73 4.52 18.54
C TYR A 240 -6.59 4.44 19.77
N ASP A 241 -7.45 3.42 19.83
CA ASP A 241 -8.22 3.09 21.01
C ASP A 241 -7.42 2.15 21.92
N TYR A 242 -6.85 2.71 23.00
CA TYR A 242 -6.08 1.95 23.97
C TYR A 242 -6.87 1.72 25.25
N GLN A 243 -7.07 0.46 25.63
CA GLN A 243 -7.73 0.09 26.89
C GLN A 243 -6.68 -0.03 28.01
N LEU A 244 -6.71 0.89 28.97
CA LEU A 244 -5.90 0.81 30.19
C LEU A 244 -6.81 0.70 31.41
N SER A 245 -6.81 -0.46 32.07
CA SER A 245 -7.57 -0.71 33.31
C SER A 245 -9.07 -0.37 33.19
N GLY A 246 -9.68 -0.66 32.04
CA GLY A 246 -11.10 -0.39 31.76
C GLY A 246 -11.40 1.04 31.31
N VAL A 247 -10.39 1.90 31.18
CA VAL A 247 -10.52 3.23 30.57
C VAL A 247 -10.11 3.14 29.10
N LYS A 248 -11.00 3.53 28.20
CA LYS A 248 -10.71 3.71 26.77
C LYS A 248 -10.00 5.06 26.58
N LEU A 249 -8.73 5.01 26.22
CA LEU A 249 -7.89 6.17 25.88
C LEU A 249 -7.85 6.29 24.35
N GLN A 250 -8.07 7.49 23.85
CA GLN A 250 -7.92 7.80 22.43
C GLN A 250 -6.61 8.52 22.22
N LEU A 251 -5.66 7.83 21.59
CA LEU A 251 -4.33 8.37 21.33
C LEU A 251 -4.25 8.82 19.88
N PRO A 252 -4.18 10.13 19.60
CA PRO A 252 -4.03 10.61 18.23
C PRO A 252 -2.66 10.18 17.69
N TYR A 253 -2.66 9.67 16.47
CA TYR A 253 -1.47 9.22 15.78
C TYR A 253 -1.34 9.95 14.46
N LYS A 254 -0.16 10.50 14.19
CA LYS A 254 0.13 11.23 12.96
C LYS A 254 1.56 10.94 12.54
N ALA A 255 1.78 10.32 11.39
CA ALA A 255 3.13 10.00 10.95
C ALA A 255 3.26 9.91 9.43
N TRP A 256 4.47 10.21 8.95
CA TRP A 256 4.90 9.79 7.63
C TRP A 256 5.18 8.29 7.65
N HIS A 257 4.58 7.57 6.71
CA HIS A 257 4.80 6.16 6.44
C HIS A 257 5.61 6.05 5.15
N CYS A 258 6.91 5.80 5.29
CA CYS A 258 7.82 5.70 4.16
C CYS A 258 8.22 4.25 3.93
N TYR A 259 8.02 3.77 2.70
CA TYR A 259 8.44 2.45 2.23
C TYR A 259 9.53 2.63 1.19
N CYS A 260 10.54 1.77 1.21
CA CYS A 260 11.57 1.77 0.18
C CYS A 260 12.18 0.40 -0.06
N THR A 261 12.81 0.27 -1.22
CA THR A 261 13.31 -0.98 -1.79
C THR A 261 14.85 -1.02 -1.89
N GLY A 262 15.58 -0.06 -1.35
CA GLY A 262 17.05 -0.15 -1.25
C GLY A 262 17.52 -0.90 0.01
N ASP A 263 18.70 -1.50 -0.02
CA ASP A 263 19.36 -1.91 1.23
C ASP A 263 19.62 -0.68 2.10
N LYS A 264 19.21 -0.74 3.37
CA LYS A 264 19.34 0.34 4.35
C LYS A 264 18.85 1.69 3.80
N CYS A 265 17.74 1.71 3.08
CA CYS A 265 17.17 2.94 2.51
C CYS A 265 16.31 3.78 3.48
N ASN A 266 15.92 3.18 4.62
CA ASN A 266 15.11 3.81 5.66
C ASN A 266 15.83 4.76 6.68
N PRO A 267 17.12 5.16 6.54
CA PRO A 267 17.65 6.35 7.20
C PRO A 267 17.06 7.66 6.67
N SER A 268 16.73 7.69 5.37
CA SER A 268 16.35 8.90 4.64
C SER A 268 15.12 9.57 5.27
N SER A 269 15.14 10.91 5.33
CA SER A 269 14.06 11.68 5.97
C SER A 269 12.85 11.84 5.06
N ARG A 270 13.02 11.86 3.73
CA ARG A 270 11.97 11.92 2.71
C ARG A 270 12.52 11.39 1.37
N VAL A 271 11.93 10.34 0.82
CA VAL A 271 12.14 10.01 -0.60
C VAL A 271 11.10 10.81 -1.39
N SER A 272 11.43 12.07 -1.71
CA SER A 272 10.71 12.83 -2.74
C SER A 272 11.66 13.00 -3.92
N SER A 273 11.65 12.01 -4.80
CA SER A 273 12.27 12.07 -6.11
C SER A 273 11.33 12.78 -7.09
N SER A 274 11.12 14.10 -6.95
CA SER A 274 10.51 14.89 -8.04
C SER A 274 10.76 16.40 -8.01
N LEU A 275 11.15 17.02 -6.89
CA LEU A 275 11.25 18.49 -6.83
C LEU A 275 12.67 19.08 -6.95
N LEU A 276 13.73 18.28 -6.88
CA LEU A 276 15.10 18.80 -6.93
C LEU A 276 15.69 18.98 -8.34
N PHE A 277 15.07 18.45 -9.40
CA PHE A 277 15.59 18.58 -10.76
C PHE A 277 14.93 19.66 -11.63
N SER A 278 13.71 20.12 -11.32
CA SER A 278 13.02 21.10 -12.17
C SER A 278 13.36 22.57 -11.89
N VAL A 279 13.93 22.90 -10.71
CA VAL A 279 14.26 24.31 -10.37
C VAL A 279 15.75 24.62 -10.48
N VAL A 280 16.63 23.62 -10.45
CA VAL A 280 18.09 23.86 -10.52
C VAL A 280 18.61 23.93 -11.96
N LEU A 281 17.97 23.25 -12.92
CA LEU A 281 18.44 23.22 -14.31
C LEU A 281 18.26 24.54 -15.11
N PRO A 282 17.23 25.38 -14.89
CA PRO A 282 17.12 26.66 -15.62
C PRO A 282 18.11 27.74 -15.12
N ILE A 283 18.58 27.63 -13.87
CA ILE A 283 19.48 28.63 -13.27
C ILE A 283 20.92 28.46 -13.77
N PHE A 284 21.34 27.24 -14.11
CA PHE A 284 22.67 27.00 -14.69
C PHE A 284 22.78 27.34 -16.18
N LEU A 285 21.68 27.29 -16.94
CA LEU A 285 21.68 27.64 -18.37
C LEU A 285 21.59 29.15 -18.64
N SER A 286 21.17 29.97 -17.66
CA SER A 286 21.11 31.43 -17.81
C SER A 286 22.44 32.15 -17.49
N ARG A 287 23.46 31.44 -16.99
CA ARG A 287 24.78 32.03 -16.66
C ARG A 287 25.88 31.76 -17.70
N PHE A 288 25.58 31.07 -18.79
CA PHE A 288 26.54 30.75 -19.86
C PHE A 288 26.07 31.22 -21.25
N ILE A 289 25.59 32.45 -21.35
CA ILE A 289 25.62 33.18 -22.63
C ILE A 289 26.87 34.07 -22.57
N PRO A 290 28.01 33.69 -23.18
CA PRO A 290 29.11 34.63 -23.35
C PRO A 290 28.65 35.71 -24.33
N PHE A 291 28.76 36.96 -23.90
CA PHE A 291 28.71 38.13 -24.78
C PHE A 291 29.79 37.96 -25.86
N PHE A 292 29.39 37.57 -27.08
CA PHE A 292 30.19 37.85 -28.25
C PHE A 292 30.05 39.33 -28.55
N SER A 293 31.00 40.12 -28.04
CA SER A 293 31.32 41.43 -28.60
C SER A 293 32.02 41.20 -29.94
N VAL A 294 31.42 41.73 -31.01
CA VAL A 294 32.11 41.94 -32.28
C VAL A 294 32.08 43.45 -32.53
N ALA A 295 33.25 43.93 -32.97
CA ALA A 295 33.63 45.32 -33.22
C ALA A 295 32.69 46.09 -34.16
#